data_AF-A0A7S0P029-F1
#
_entry.id   AF-A0A7S0P029-F1
#
_cell.length_a   1.000
_cell.length_b   1.000
_cell.length_c   1.000
_cell.angle_alpha   90.00
_cell.angle_beta   90.00
_cell.angle_gamma   90.00
#
_symmetry.space_group_name_H-M   'P 1'
#
loop_
_entity.id
_entity.type
_entity.pdbx_description
1 polymer ?
#
loop_
_entity_poly.entity_id
_entity_poly.type
_entity_poly.pdbx_seq_one_letter_code
_entity_poly.pdbx_strand_id
1 'polypeptide(L)'
;LDRMSAGIVGLGTPTPYLGLEAIALGATQRLPSLTDQERVGLEDMLAGTAAKLGQCERILRQPIPLGYKRYTIRFLWAWLLLLPFALLPSLAVANIGRDATGPVVFTVTAMGVVFLSIEDIAV
;
A
#
# COMPACT_ATOMS: atom_id res chain seq x y z
N LEU A 1 40.73 6.14 -10.62
CA LEU A 1 39.76 5.66 -11.62
C LEU A 1 39.29 4.21 -11.40
N ASP A 2 39.90 3.43 -10.48
CA ASP A 2 39.64 1.98 -10.37
C ASP A 2 38.79 1.54 -9.15
N ARG A 3 38.28 2.47 -8.33
CA ARG A 3 37.42 2.14 -7.17
C ARG A 3 35.92 2.42 -7.36
N MET A 4 35.52 3.03 -8.47
CA MET A 4 34.09 3.28 -8.77
C MET A 4 33.41 2.13 -9.54
N SER A 5 34.19 1.19 -10.08
CA SER A 5 33.66 0.05 -10.86
C SER A 5 33.15 -1.10 -9.97
N ALA A 6 33.67 -1.25 -8.76
CA ALA A 6 33.39 -2.41 -7.91
C ALA A 6 32.00 -2.41 -7.23
N GLY A 7 31.27 -1.29 -7.26
CA GLY A 7 29.93 -1.18 -6.62
C GLY A 7 28.75 -1.53 -7.53
N ILE A 8 28.95 -1.64 -8.85
CA ILE A 8 27.85 -1.70 -9.83
C ILE A 8 27.51 -3.15 -10.24
N VAL A 9 28.39 -4.13 -9.95
CA VAL A 9 28.30 -5.49 -10.51
C VAL A 9 27.50 -6.47 -9.63
N GLY A 10 26.96 -6.03 -8.48
CA GLY A 10 26.45 -6.93 -7.43
C GLY A 10 24.94 -7.04 -7.18
N LEU A 11 24.05 -6.28 -7.83
CA LEU A 11 22.61 -6.31 -7.50
C LEU A 11 21.71 -6.51 -8.71
N GLY A 12 20.87 -7.56 -8.65
CA GLY A 12 19.73 -7.74 -9.54
C GLY A 12 18.87 -6.47 -9.61
N THR A 13 18.39 -6.17 -10.81
CA THR A 13 17.50 -5.05 -11.17
C THR A 13 17.86 -3.72 -10.50
N PRO A 14 18.54 -2.78 -11.18
CA PRO A 14 18.85 -1.48 -10.59
C PRO A 14 17.55 -0.83 -10.11
N THR A 15 17.53 -0.42 -8.85
CA THR A 15 16.42 0.33 -8.28
C THR A 15 16.18 1.59 -9.10
N PRO A 16 14.94 1.86 -9.55
CA PRO A 16 14.71 2.96 -10.47
C PRO A 16 15.16 4.33 -9.92
N TYR A 17 15.29 4.52 -8.60
CA TYR A 17 15.88 5.74 -8.02
C TYR A 17 17.38 5.92 -8.39
N LEU A 18 18.18 4.85 -8.31
CA LEU A 18 19.61 4.88 -8.69
C LEU A 18 19.78 5.12 -10.18
N GLY A 19 18.88 4.57 -10.99
CA GLY A 19 18.87 4.81 -12.43
C GLY A 19 18.59 6.28 -12.75
N LEU A 20 17.63 6.88 -12.06
CA LEU A 20 17.26 8.29 -12.25
C LEU A 20 18.39 9.23 -11.77
N GLU A 21 19.05 8.91 -10.67
CA GLU A 21 20.20 9.67 -10.18
C GLU A 21 21.40 9.62 -11.15
N ALA A 22 21.69 8.45 -11.72
CA ALA A 22 22.71 8.29 -12.75
C ALA A 22 22.38 9.08 -14.03
N ILE A 23 21.10 9.12 -14.43
CA ILE A 23 20.63 9.92 -15.58
C ILE A 23 20.73 11.41 -15.26
N ALA A 24 20.39 11.84 -14.04
CA ALA A 24 20.47 13.24 -13.62
C ALA A 24 21.92 13.75 -13.62
N LEU A 25 22.86 12.95 -13.11
CA LEU A 25 24.30 13.22 -13.17
C LEU A 25 24.84 13.21 -14.61
N GLY A 26 24.32 12.34 -15.47
CA GLY A 26 24.67 12.33 -16.90
C GLY A 26 24.13 13.54 -17.67
N ALA A 27 22.89 13.96 -17.39
CA ALA A 27 22.24 15.10 -18.05
C ALA A 27 22.93 16.42 -17.69
N THR A 28 23.28 16.61 -16.42
CA THR A 28 23.99 17.81 -15.93
C THR A 28 25.41 17.97 -16.47
N GLN A 29 26.04 16.88 -16.92
CA GLN A 29 27.33 16.90 -17.62
C GLN A 29 27.19 17.13 -19.13
N ARG A 30 26.07 16.76 -19.74
CA ARG A 30 25.86 16.77 -21.20
C ARG A 30 25.15 18.00 -21.73
N LEU A 31 24.55 18.83 -20.88
CA LEU A 31 23.96 20.12 -21.25
C LEU A 31 24.81 21.30 -20.75
N PRO A 32 25.90 21.65 -21.46
CA PRO A 32 26.74 22.81 -21.12
C PRO A 32 26.14 24.17 -21.52
N SER A 33 24.96 24.19 -22.16
CA SER A 33 24.39 25.41 -22.78
C SER A 33 23.23 26.05 -22.01
N LEU A 34 22.89 25.54 -20.83
CA LEU A 34 21.84 26.12 -19.98
C LEU A 34 22.42 27.25 -19.12
N THR A 35 21.63 28.28 -18.87
CA THR A 35 22.02 29.31 -17.89
C THR A 35 22.11 28.69 -16.49
N ASP A 36 22.96 29.23 -15.62
CA ASP A 36 23.15 28.70 -14.26
C ASP A 36 21.82 28.60 -13.49
N GLN A 37 20.88 29.52 -13.74
CA GLN A 37 19.56 29.52 -13.13
C GLN A 37 18.65 28.38 -13.64
N GLU A 38 18.65 28.11 -14.95
CA GLU A 38 17.90 26.97 -15.53
C GLU A 38 18.48 25.63 -15.08
N ARG A 39 19.81 25.56 -14.91
CA ARG A 39 20.50 24.37 -14.40
C ARG A 39 20.06 24.04 -12.98
N VAL A 40 20.05 25.04 -12.09
CA VAL A 40 19.58 24.88 -10.71
C VAL A 40 18.11 24.47 -10.67
N GLY A 41 17.26 25.06 -11.51
CA GLY A 41 15.85 24.68 -11.59
C GLY A 41 15.64 23.23 -12.06
N LEU A 42 16.40 22.79 -13.06
CA LEU A 42 16.33 21.43 -13.58
C LEU A 42 16.87 20.40 -12.57
N GLU A 43 17.97 20.71 -11.89
CA GLU A 43 18.52 19.89 -10.80
C GLU A 43 17.50 19.72 -9.67
N ASP A 44 16.78 20.77 -9.29
CA ASP A 44 15.76 20.73 -8.24
C ASP A 44 14.55 19.86 -8.65
N MET A 45 14.09 19.96 -9.91
CA MET A 45 13.02 19.10 -10.43
C MET A 45 13.42 17.61 -10.48
N LEU A 46 14.66 17.31 -10.90
CA LEU A 46 15.19 15.95 -10.92
C LEU A 46 15.40 15.39 -9.51
N ALA A 47 15.93 16.19 -8.60
CA ALA A 47 16.07 15.81 -7.20
C ALA A 47 14.69 15.53 -6.56
N GLY A 48 13.70 16.37 -6.84
CA GLY A 48 12.33 16.20 -6.39
C GLY A 48 11.70 14.90 -6.88
N THR A 49 11.85 14.56 -8.16
CA THR A 49 11.32 13.32 -8.74
C THR A 49 12.03 12.08 -8.22
N ALA A 50 13.37 12.10 -8.12
CA ALA A 50 14.15 10.99 -7.54
C ALA A 50 13.77 10.72 -6.08
N ALA A 51 13.56 11.78 -5.28
CA ALA A 51 13.12 11.66 -3.89
C ALA A 51 11.73 11.00 -3.77
N LYS A 52 10.77 11.38 -4.64
CA LYS A 52 9.44 10.74 -4.67
C LYS A 52 9.52 9.28 -5.10
N LEU A 53 10.37 8.96 -6.06
CA LEU A 53 10.59 7.58 -6.52
C LEU A 53 11.17 6.70 -5.40
N GLY A 54 12.18 7.21 -4.68
CA GLY A 54 12.75 6.52 -3.52
C GLY A 54 11.74 6.30 -2.40
N GLN A 55 10.81 7.25 -2.18
CA GLN A 55 9.70 7.06 -1.25
C GLN A 55 8.76 5.93 -1.70
N CYS A 56 8.38 5.90 -2.98
CA CYS A 56 7.54 4.82 -3.54
C CYS A 56 8.23 3.46 -3.43
N GLU A 57 9.52 3.37 -3.73
CA GLU A 57 10.28 2.14 -3.56
C GLU A 57 10.37 1.68 -2.11
N ARG A 58 10.51 2.62 -1.16
CA ARG A 58 10.49 2.28 0.27
C ARG A 58 9.15 1.70 0.68
N ILE A 59 8.05 2.26 0.19
CA ILE A 59 6.69 1.75 0.43
C ILE A 59 6.54 0.34 -0.16
N LEU A 60 7.04 0.12 -1.38
CA LEU A 60 6.99 -1.18 -2.04
C LEU A 60 7.89 -2.23 -1.35
N ARG A 61 9.03 -1.82 -0.79
CA ARG A 61 9.99 -2.69 -0.07
C ARG A 61 9.63 -2.96 1.38
N GLN A 62 8.71 -2.18 1.97
CA GLN A 62 8.16 -2.41 3.30
C GLN A 62 6.75 -2.96 3.17
N PRO A 63 6.57 -4.23 2.74
CA PRO A 63 5.25 -4.84 2.77
C PRO A 63 4.76 -4.85 4.22
N ILE A 64 3.54 -4.37 4.44
CA ILE A 64 2.85 -4.49 5.73
C ILE A 64 2.94 -5.97 6.13
N PRO A 65 3.36 -6.29 7.37
CA PRO A 65 3.54 -7.67 7.80
C PRO A 65 2.28 -8.49 7.47
N LEU A 66 2.42 -9.43 6.54
CA LEU A 66 1.29 -10.20 6.01
C LEU A 66 0.52 -10.91 7.12
N GLY A 67 1.20 -11.30 8.20
CA GLY A 67 0.58 -11.86 9.40
C GLY A 67 -0.36 -10.89 10.11
N TYR A 68 0.02 -9.62 10.25
CA TYR A 68 -0.79 -8.61 10.96
C TYR A 68 -2.15 -8.41 10.28
N LYS A 69 -2.15 -8.36 8.94
CA LYS A 69 -3.37 -8.29 8.14
C LYS A 69 -4.22 -9.57 8.31
N ARG A 70 -3.60 -10.75 8.24
CA ARG A 70 -4.28 -12.07 8.30
C ARG A 70 -4.97 -12.34 9.64
N TYR A 71 -4.33 -11.99 10.76
CA TYR A 71 -4.90 -12.22 12.10
C TYR A 71 -5.98 -11.20 12.45
N THR A 72 -5.76 -9.91 12.13
CA THR A 72 -6.73 -8.84 12.41
C THR A 72 -8.03 -9.07 11.65
N ILE A 73 -7.95 -9.46 10.38
CA ILE A 73 -9.13 -9.76 9.56
C ILE A 73 -9.87 -10.99 10.11
N ARG A 74 -9.17 -12.10 10.39
CA ARG A 74 -9.79 -13.30 11.01
C ARG A 74 -10.47 -13.03 12.36
N PHE A 75 -9.92 -12.13 13.16
CA PHE A 75 -10.55 -11.71 14.41
C PHE A 75 -11.79 -10.84 14.15
N LEU A 76 -11.68 -9.84 13.27
CA LEU A 76 -12.78 -8.98 12.86
C LEU A 76 -13.95 -9.80 12.30
N TRP A 77 -13.64 -10.88 11.60
CA TRP A 77 -14.58 -11.88 11.10
C TRP A 77 -15.37 -12.61 12.16
N ALA A 78 -14.65 -13.27 13.06
CA ALA A 78 -15.26 -13.99 14.16
C ALA A 78 -16.14 -13.02 14.96
N TRP A 79 -15.69 -11.77 15.13
CA TRP A 79 -16.46 -10.71 15.75
C TRP A 79 -17.73 -10.34 14.97
N LEU A 80 -17.64 -10.10 13.66
CA LEU A 80 -18.80 -9.71 12.83
C LEU A 80 -19.85 -10.83 12.72
N LEU A 81 -19.41 -12.09 12.68
CA LEU A 81 -20.30 -13.26 12.68
C LEU A 81 -20.93 -13.53 14.05
N LEU A 82 -20.24 -13.17 15.14
CA LEU A 82 -20.76 -13.31 16.50
C LEU A 82 -21.72 -12.17 16.87
N LEU A 83 -21.58 -11.00 16.23
CA LEU A 83 -22.42 -9.83 16.42
C LEU A 83 -23.94 -10.08 16.27
N PRO A 84 -24.45 -10.77 15.23
CA PRO A 84 -25.89 -11.07 15.13
C PRO A 84 -26.37 -11.97 16.28
N PHE A 85 -25.55 -12.90 16.77
CA PHE A 85 -25.92 -13.75 17.91
C PHE A 85 -26.00 -12.97 19.22
N ALA A 86 -25.12 -11.98 19.42
CA ALA A 86 -25.17 -11.10 20.57
C ALA A 86 -26.33 -10.10 20.51
N LEU A 87 -26.73 -9.66 19.31
CA LEU A 87 -27.75 -8.62 19.12
C LEU A 87 -29.18 -9.17 19.07
N LEU A 88 -29.38 -10.43 18.69
CA LEU A 88 -30.67 -11.13 18.68
C LEU A 88 -31.52 -10.95 19.96
N PRO A 89 -30.99 -11.17 21.19
CA PRO A 89 -31.78 -10.98 22.41
C PRO A 89 -32.18 -9.51 22.63
N SER A 90 -31.32 -8.56 22.27
CA SER A 90 -31.61 -7.12 22.43
C SER A 90 -32.69 -6.63 21.47
N LEU A 91 -32.71 -7.14 20.23
CA LEU A 91 -33.72 -6.84 19.22
C LEU A 91 -35.07 -7.48 19.55
N ALA A 92 -35.04 -8.71 20.09
CA ALA A 92 -36.24 -9.40 20.57
C ALA A 92 -36.90 -8.65 21.74
N VAL A 93 -36.11 -8.07 22.65
CA VAL A 93 -36.60 -7.25 23.76
C VAL A 93 -37.12 -5.87 23.27
N ALA A 94 -36.51 -5.31 22.23
CA ALA A 94 -36.88 -3.99 21.71
C ALA A 94 -38.17 -3.96 20.87
N ASN A 95 -38.86 -5.09 20.65
CA ASN A 95 -40.06 -5.19 19.79
C ASN A 95 -39.90 -4.56 18.40
N ILE A 96 -38.67 -4.49 17.88
CA ILE A 96 -38.39 -4.05 16.51
C ILE A 96 -38.78 -5.21 15.60
N GLY A 97 -40.04 -5.23 15.15
CA GLY A 97 -40.61 -6.11 14.14
C GLY A 97 -40.07 -7.55 14.11
N ARG A 98 -40.85 -8.52 14.59
CA ARG A 98 -40.57 -9.96 14.42
C ARG A 98 -40.28 -10.36 12.95
N ASP A 99 -40.76 -9.53 12.04
CA ASP A 99 -40.68 -9.49 10.59
C ASP A 99 -39.41 -8.78 10.04
N ALA A 100 -38.80 -7.86 10.79
CA ALA A 100 -37.55 -7.16 10.42
C ALA A 100 -36.27 -7.86 10.93
N THR A 101 -36.39 -8.78 11.90
CA THR A 101 -35.24 -9.50 12.47
C THR A 101 -34.57 -10.43 11.45
N GLY A 102 -35.34 -11.12 10.60
CA GLY A 102 -34.82 -12.01 9.56
C GLY A 102 -33.95 -11.28 8.52
N PRO A 103 -34.45 -10.19 7.90
CA PRO A 103 -33.69 -9.38 6.95
C PRO A 103 -32.39 -8.81 7.54
N VAL A 104 -32.41 -8.34 8.79
CA VAL A 104 -31.22 -7.74 9.43
C VAL A 104 -30.15 -8.80 9.71
N VAL A 105 -30.53 -9.97 10.24
CA VAL A 105 -29.58 -11.07 10.44
C VAL A 105 -29.03 -11.56 9.11
N PHE A 106 -29.87 -11.61 8.06
CA PHE A 106 -29.46 -11.98 6.71
C PHE A 106 -28.46 -10.97 6.13
N THR A 107 -28.71 -9.66 6.22
CA THR A 107 -27.80 -8.64 5.67
C THR A 107 -26.49 -8.57 6.43
N VAL A 108 -26.48 -8.71 7.75
CA VAL A 108 -25.24 -8.72 8.56
C VAL A 108 -24.42 -9.97 8.29
N THR A 109 -25.07 -11.13 8.13
CA THR A 109 -24.38 -12.39 7.82
C THR A 109 -23.88 -12.41 6.37
N ALA A 110 -24.66 -11.89 5.41
CA ALA A 110 -24.24 -11.73 4.01
C ALA A 110 -23.10 -10.70 3.87
N MET A 111 -23.18 -9.59 4.60
CA MET A 111 -22.10 -8.59 4.70
C MET A 111 -20.86 -9.20 5.31
N GLY A 112 -21.01 -10.09 6.31
CA GLY A 112 -20.01 -11.07 6.68
C GLY A 112 -19.49 -11.75 5.42
N VAL A 113 -20.13 -12.79 4.90
CA VAL A 113 -19.68 -13.64 3.77
C VAL A 113 -18.99 -12.89 2.62
N VAL A 114 -19.47 -11.72 2.19
CA VAL A 114 -18.86 -10.92 1.12
C VAL A 114 -17.42 -10.51 1.42
N PHE A 115 -17.10 -10.13 2.66
CA PHE A 115 -15.72 -9.82 3.00
C PHE A 115 -14.83 -11.07 2.84
N LEU A 116 -15.39 -12.30 2.90
CA LEU A 116 -14.65 -13.58 3.03
C LEU A 116 -14.04 -13.88 1.68
N SER A 117 -14.88 -13.66 0.66
CA SER A 117 -14.52 -13.68 -0.74
C SER A 117 -13.42 -12.67 -1.07
N ILE A 118 -13.37 -11.51 -0.39
CA ILE A 118 -12.30 -10.53 -0.59
C ILE A 118 -10.98 -10.98 0.08
N GLU A 119 -11.04 -11.72 1.19
CA GLU A 119 -9.85 -12.27 1.83
C GLU A 119 -9.17 -13.34 0.96
N ASP A 120 -9.94 -14.21 0.30
CA ASP A 120 -9.40 -15.29 -0.55
C ASP A 120 -8.69 -14.73 -1.82
N ILE A 121 -9.11 -13.55 -2.31
CA ILE A 121 -8.48 -12.84 -3.44
C ILE A 121 -7.17 -12.15 -3.03
N ALA A 122 -6.98 -11.87 -1.73
CA ALA A 122 -5.83 -11.14 -1.22
C ALA A 122 -4.64 -12.04 -0.82
N VAL A 123 -4.73 -13.34 -1.09
CA VAL A 123 -3.67 -14.36 -0.98
C VAL A 123 -2.92 -14.47 -2.30
#